data_AF-A0A9D8A4A5-F1
#
_entry.id   AF-A0A9D8A4A5-F1
#
_cell.length_a   1.000
_cell.length_b   1.000
_cell.length_c   1.000
_cell.angle_alpha   90.00
_cell.angle_beta   90.00
_cell.angle_gamma   90.00
#
_symmetry.space_group_name_H-M   'P 1'
#
loop_
_entity.id
_entity.type
_entity.pdbx_description
1 polymer ?
#
loop_
_entity_poly.entity_id
_entity_poly.type
_entity_poly.pdbx_seq_one_letter_code
_entity_poly.pdbx_strand_id
1 'polypeptide(L)'
;MNKLIINGGKPLSGMIRIAGSKNAVLPILAGTILSSEIVVVRNVPHLHDVTTTMELLGRMGSTITICEKMSIEVDPTTLHDTFAPYELVRTMRASILVLGPLVAKYGHAKVSLPGGCAIGARPVNLHLTGLEQ
;
A
#
# COMPACT_ATOMS: atom_id res chain seq x y z
N MET A 1 -23.63 -4.59 3.81
CA MET A 1 -22.90 -5.31 2.73
C MET A 1 -23.43 -4.83 1.40
N ASN A 2 -22.55 -4.34 0.52
CA ASN A 2 -22.94 -3.98 -0.83
C ASN A 2 -23.19 -5.25 -1.65
N LYS A 3 -24.20 -5.22 -2.53
CA LYS A 3 -24.52 -6.32 -3.44
C LYS A 3 -24.50 -5.80 -4.87
N LEU A 4 -23.98 -6.60 -5.78
CA LEU A 4 -24.06 -6.36 -7.23
C LEU A 4 -25.06 -7.37 -7.81
N ILE A 5 -26.11 -6.89 -8.46
CA ILE A 5 -27.08 -7.72 -9.19
C ILE A 5 -26.78 -7.54 -10.67
N ILE A 6 -26.46 -8.63 -11.37
CA ILE A 6 -26.09 -8.63 -12.79
C ILE A 6 -27.16 -9.39 -13.57
N ASN A 7 -27.79 -8.71 -14.54
CA ASN A 7 -28.73 -9.32 -15.47
C ASN A 7 -28.01 -9.61 -16.79
N GLY A 8 -27.88 -10.89 -17.13
CA GLY A 8 -27.15 -11.36 -18.31
C GLY A 8 -27.88 -11.13 -19.65
N GLY A 9 -27.30 -11.67 -20.73
CA GLY A 9 -27.94 -11.72 -22.05
C GLY A 9 -27.56 -10.58 -23.02
N LYS A 10 -26.67 -9.66 -22.62
CA LYS A 10 -26.16 -8.58 -23.49
C LYS A 10 -24.66 -8.74 -23.73
N PRO A 11 -24.20 -8.84 -24.99
CA PRO A 11 -22.76 -8.80 -25.29
C PRO A 11 -22.19 -7.42 -24.90
N LEU A 12 -20.97 -7.40 -24.39
CA LEU A 12 -20.27 -6.16 -24.07
C LEU A 12 -19.78 -5.49 -25.36
N SER A 13 -19.98 -4.18 -25.49
CA SER A 13 -19.48 -3.37 -26.59
C SER A 13 -19.17 -1.95 -26.09
N GLY A 14 -18.00 -1.42 -26.45
CA GLY A 14 -17.54 -0.09 -26.04
C GLY A 14 -16.04 -0.03 -25.78
N MET A 15 -15.59 1.11 -25.26
CA MET A 15 -14.20 1.36 -24.87
C MET A 15 -14.13 1.80 -23.41
N ILE A 16 -13.11 1.35 -22.68
CA ILE A 16 -12.83 1.78 -21.32
C ILE A 16 -11.37 2.20 -21.19
N ARG A 17 -11.09 3.09 -20.25
CA ARG A 17 -9.73 3.47 -19.88
C ARG A 17 -9.23 2.59 -18.74
N ILE A 18 -8.07 1.96 -18.93
CA ILE A 18 -7.43 1.18 -17.86
C ILE A 18 -6.78 2.13 -16.86
N ALA A 19 -7.02 1.86 -15.57
CA ALA A 19 -6.40 2.58 -14.46
C ALA A 19 -4.96 2.08 -14.20
N GLY A 20 -4.20 2.79 -13.38
CA GLY A 20 -2.88 2.34 -12.96
C GLY A 20 -2.89 0.99 -12.24
N SER A 21 -1.74 0.32 -12.24
CA SER A 21 -1.59 -0.99 -11.61
C SER A 21 -1.57 -0.84 -10.08
N LYS A 22 -2.56 -1.44 -9.42
CA LYS A 22 -2.60 -1.54 -7.95
C LYS A 22 -1.29 -2.08 -7.39
N ASN A 23 -0.83 -3.21 -7.92
CA ASN A 23 0.35 -3.91 -7.39
C ASN A 23 1.67 -3.18 -7.69
N ALA A 24 1.68 -2.18 -8.57
CA ALA A 24 2.81 -1.27 -8.74
C ALA A 24 2.72 -0.10 -7.77
N VAL A 25 1.52 0.46 -7.58
CA VAL A 25 1.32 1.63 -6.71
C VAL A 25 1.60 1.33 -5.24
N LEU A 26 1.21 0.16 -4.72
CA LEU A 26 1.45 -0.18 -3.31
C LEU A 26 2.94 -0.17 -2.92
N PRO A 27 3.87 -0.85 -3.63
CA PRO A 27 5.29 -0.75 -3.33
C PRO A 27 5.87 0.64 -3.62
N ILE A 28 5.36 1.38 -4.61
CA ILE A 28 5.81 2.76 -4.87
C ILE A 28 5.47 3.66 -3.67
N LEU A 29 4.25 3.56 -3.14
CA LEU A 29 3.82 4.30 -1.94
C LEU A 29 4.64 3.90 -0.72
N ALA A 30 4.92 2.61 -0.50
CA ALA A 30 5.82 2.20 0.58
C ALA A 30 7.25 2.74 0.38
N GLY A 31 7.72 2.78 -0.87
CA GLY A 31 9.04 3.28 -1.24
C GLY A 31 9.23 4.79 -1.02
N THR A 32 8.15 5.58 -0.96
CA THR A 32 8.27 7.04 -0.68
C THR A 32 8.90 7.30 0.68
N ILE A 33 8.81 6.36 1.62
CA ILE A 33 9.50 6.42 2.92
C ILE A 33 10.99 6.72 2.72
N LEU A 34 11.64 6.18 1.69
CA LEU A 34 13.07 6.37 1.41
C LEU A 34 13.44 7.80 1.01
N SER A 35 12.49 8.61 0.55
CA SER A 35 12.76 9.96 0.05
C SER A 35 13.01 10.95 1.20
N SER A 36 13.85 11.95 0.94
CA SER A 36 14.07 13.10 1.82
C SER A 36 13.23 14.33 1.42
N GLU A 37 12.43 14.19 0.37
CA GLU A 37 11.58 15.23 -0.21
C GLU A 37 10.18 14.68 -0.50
N ILE A 38 9.23 15.59 -0.75
CA ILE A 38 7.86 15.27 -1.15
C ILE A 38 7.87 14.48 -2.46
N VAL A 39 7.10 13.38 -2.50
CA VAL A 39 6.96 12.52 -3.67
C VAL A 39 5.52 12.56 -4.19
N VAL A 40 5.36 12.85 -5.48
CA VAL A 40 4.05 12.85 -6.17
C VAL A 40 3.90 11.60 -7.01
N VAL A 41 3.03 10.69 -6.59
CA VAL A 41 2.67 9.46 -7.31
C VAL A 41 1.43 9.71 -8.16
N ARG A 42 1.55 9.61 -9.48
CA ARG A 42 0.45 9.83 -10.45
C ARG A 42 -0.12 8.52 -10.97
N ASN A 43 -1.30 8.60 -11.60
CA ASN A 43 -2.00 7.45 -12.18
C ASN A 43 -2.33 6.37 -11.15
N VAL A 44 -2.73 6.79 -9.95
CA VAL A 44 -3.10 5.90 -8.85
C VAL A 44 -4.52 5.37 -9.07
N PRO A 45 -4.82 4.06 -8.96
CA PRO A 45 -6.18 3.57 -9.07
C PRO A 45 -6.99 3.85 -7.79
N HIS A 46 -8.28 4.16 -7.90
CA HIS A 46 -9.17 4.36 -6.74
C HIS A 46 -9.63 2.99 -6.21
N LEU A 47 -8.85 2.40 -5.30
CA LEU A 47 -9.12 1.08 -4.74
C LEU A 47 -8.89 1.08 -3.23
N HIS A 48 -9.59 0.20 -2.52
CA HIS A 48 -9.49 0.11 -1.06
C HIS A 48 -8.04 -0.13 -0.58
N ASP A 49 -7.28 -1.01 -1.25
CA ASP A 49 -5.89 -1.30 -0.89
C ASP A 49 -5.01 -0.03 -0.92
N VAL A 50 -5.26 0.89 -1.85
CA VAL A 50 -4.56 2.18 -1.92
C VAL A 50 -4.94 3.04 -0.71
N THR A 51 -6.23 3.12 -0.37
CA THR A 51 -6.71 3.81 0.83
C THR A 51 -6.08 3.27 2.10
N THR A 52 -5.98 1.94 2.24
CA THR A 52 -5.34 1.30 3.41
C THR A 52 -3.84 1.60 3.47
N THR A 53 -3.16 1.68 2.32
CA THR A 53 -1.74 2.06 2.26
C THR A 53 -1.54 3.51 2.68
N MET A 54 -2.40 4.43 2.22
CA MET A 54 -2.37 5.83 2.65
C MET A 54 -2.65 5.98 4.15
N GLU A 55 -3.63 5.24 4.67
CA GLU A 55 -3.93 5.22 6.10
C GLU A 55 -2.74 4.71 6.92
N LEU A 56 -2.07 3.66 6.46
CA LEU A 56 -0.88 3.12 7.12
C LEU A 56 0.23 4.17 7.19
N LEU A 57 0.59 4.79 6.06
CA LEU A 57 1.61 5.84 6.01
C LEU A 57 1.22 7.06 6.87
N GLY A 58 -0.05 7.45 6.84
CA GLY A 58 -0.60 8.52 7.67
C GLY A 58 -0.51 8.22 9.17
N ARG A 59 -0.84 6.99 9.60
CA ARG A 59 -0.70 6.58 11.02
C ARG A 59 0.76 6.58 11.49
N MET A 60 1.70 6.33 10.59
CA MET A 60 3.15 6.40 10.86
C MET A 60 3.68 7.85 10.88
N GLY A 61 2.85 8.81 10.49
CA GLY A 61 3.14 10.23 10.56
C GLY A 61 3.41 10.92 9.22
N SER A 62 3.47 10.20 8.09
CA SER A 62 3.62 10.85 6.79
C SER A 62 2.41 11.71 6.47
N THR A 63 2.65 12.91 5.95
CA THR A 63 1.56 13.77 5.45
C THR A 63 1.15 13.27 4.07
N ILE A 64 -0.13 12.97 3.90
CA ILE A 64 -0.68 12.46 2.64
C ILE A 64 -1.71 13.45 2.13
N THR A 65 -1.53 13.93 0.90
CA THR A 65 -2.49 14.79 0.22
C THR A 65 -3.01 14.10 -1.02
N ILE A 66 -4.34 13.97 -1.12
CA ILE A 66 -5.00 13.46 -2.32
C ILE A 66 -5.20 14.65 -3.26
N CYS A 67 -4.52 14.64 -4.40
CA CYS A 67 -4.60 15.69 -5.40
C CYS A 67 -5.63 15.33 -6.48
N GLU A 68 -5.87 16.29 -7.38
CA GLU A 68 -6.66 16.03 -8.59
C GLU A 68 -6.03 14.94 -9.49
N LYS A 69 -6.85 14.42 -10.42
CA LYS A 69 -6.41 13.50 -11.47
C LYS A 69 -5.70 12.24 -10.95
N MET A 70 -6.20 11.68 -9.84
CA MET A 70 -5.69 10.41 -9.31
C MET A 70 -4.19 10.47 -8.96
N SER A 71 -3.77 11.55 -8.31
CA SER A 71 -2.41 11.72 -7.83
C SER A 71 -2.39 11.77 -6.30
N ILE A 72 -1.37 11.18 -5.70
CA ILE A 72 -1.13 11.22 -4.25
C ILE A 72 0.21 11.89 -4.03
N GLU A 73 0.22 12.91 -3.19
CA GLU A 73 1.42 13.53 -2.67
C GLU A 73 1.72 12.93 -1.30
N VAL A 74 2.95 12.47 -1.10
CA VAL A 74 3.45 11.91 0.15
C VAL A 74 4.63 12.73 0.60
N ASP A 75 4.52 13.33 1.79
CA ASP A 75 5.65 13.92 2.50
C ASP A 75 6.17 12.92 3.54
N PRO A 76 7.29 12.24 3.28
CA PRO A 76 7.88 11.29 4.21
C PRO A 76 8.72 11.99 5.30
N THR A 77 8.92 13.31 5.24
CA THR A 77 9.74 14.05 6.21
C THR A 77 9.05 14.21 7.56
N THR A 78 7.72 14.08 7.60
CA THR A 78 6.89 14.12 8.81
C THR A 78 6.70 12.76 9.50
N LEU A 79 7.19 11.68 8.88
CA LEU A 79 7.12 10.33 9.44
C LEU A 79 7.96 10.26 10.73
N HIS A 80 7.31 9.86 11.82
CA HIS A 80 7.92 9.82 13.16
C HIS A 80 7.74 8.47 13.88
N ASP A 81 6.89 7.57 13.35
CA ASP A 81 6.68 6.25 13.93
C ASP A 81 7.00 5.13 12.91
N THR A 82 7.92 4.23 13.28
CA THR A 82 8.33 3.08 12.46
C THR A 82 7.53 1.82 12.79
N PHE A 83 6.38 1.98 13.45
CA PHE A 83 5.45 0.91 13.80
C PHE A 83 4.28 0.77 12.81
N ALA A 84 4.12 -0.42 12.24
CA ALA A 84 2.95 -0.79 11.44
C ALA A 84 1.99 -1.70 12.25
N PRO A 85 0.82 -1.19 12.68
CA PRO A 85 -0.07 -1.87 13.62
C PRO A 85 -0.80 -3.06 12.98
N TYR A 86 -1.09 -4.07 13.80
CA TYR A 86 -1.75 -5.31 13.38
C TYR A 86 -3.12 -5.07 12.71
N GLU A 87 -3.87 -4.08 13.18
CA GLU A 87 -5.20 -3.75 12.64
C GLU A 87 -5.18 -3.44 11.13
N LEU A 88 -4.12 -2.78 10.66
CA LEU A 88 -3.94 -2.45 9.23
C LEU A 88 -3.22 -3.55 8.47
N VAL A 89 -2.29 -4.27 9.11
CA VAL A 89 -1.60 -5.38 8.46
C VAL A 89 -2.53 -6.57 8.21
N ARG A 90 -3.47 -6.85 9.13
CA ARG A 90 -4.41 -7.97 8.97
C ARG A 90 -5.41 -7.75 7.86
N THR A 91 -5.74 -6.50 7.52
CA THR A 91 -6.71 -6.17 6.47
C THR A 91 -6.06 -6.23 5.09
N MET A 92 -4.77 -5.89 5.00
CA MET A 92 -4.03 -5.91 3.75
C MET A 92 -2.61 -6.45 3.96
N ARG A 93 -2.36 -7.67 3.47
CA ARG A 93 -1.04 -8.32 3.55
C ARG A 93 0.09 -7.51 2.92
N ALA A 94 -0.19 -6.71 1.90
CA ALA A 94 0.80 -5.86 1.23
C ALA A 94 1.39 -4.77 2.15
N SER A 95 0.82 -4.53 3.33
CA SER A 95 1.37 -3.64 4.35
C SER A 95 2.79 -4.04 4.78
N ILE A 96 3.21 -5.30 4.58
CA ILE A 96 4.60 -5.70 4.85
C ILE A 96 5.64 -4.97 3.99
N LEU A 97 5.23 -4.35 2.88
CA LEU A 97 6.14 -3.65 1.97
C LEU A 97 6.81 -2.42 2.61
N VAL A 98 6.27 -1.87 3.71
CA VAL A 98 6.92 -0.77 4.44
C VAL A 98 8.15 -1.24 5.24
N LEU A 99 8.28 -2.54 5.52
CA LEU A 99 9.37 -3.09 6.35
C LEU A 99 10.75 -2.75 5.76
N GLY A 100 10.96 -3.01 4.47
CA GLY A 100 12.23 -2.74 3.80
C GLY A 100 12.63 -1.26 3.84
N PRO A 101 11.79 -0.34 3.32
CA PRO A 101 12.04 1.09 3.37
C PRO A 101 12.30 1.65 4.77
N LEU A 102 11.56 1.17 5.80
CA LEU A 102 11.75 1.62 7.17
C LEU A 102 13.10 1.18 7.74
N VAL A 103 13.44 -0.10 7.60
CA VAL A 103 14.73 -0.63 8.09
C VAL A 103 15.88 0.06 7.36
N ALA A 104 15.78 0.25 6.04
CA ALA A 104 16.82 0.90 5.25
C ALA A 104 17.05 2.37 5.64
N LYS A 105 15.98 3.13 5.94
CA LYS A 105 16.09 4.56 6.27
C LYS A 105 16.35 4.85 7.76
N TYR A 106 15.67 4.12 8.66
CA TYR A 106 15.68 4.40 10.10
C TYR A 106 16.49 3.38 10.91
N GLY A 107 17.03 2.34 10.27
CA GLY A 107 17.81 1.27 10.92
C GLY A 107 16.99 0.29 11.75
N HIS A 108 15.69 0.54 11.92
CA HIS A 108 14.77 -0.31 12.67
C HIS A 108 13.33 -0.12 12.20
N ALA A 109 12.50 -1.14 12.40
CA ALA A 109 11.07 -1.08 12.13
C ALA A 109 10.35 -2.14 12.96
N LYS A 110 9.10 -1.88 13.33
CA LYS A 110 8.22 -2.87 13.97
C LYS A 110 6.98 -3.07 13.11
N VAL A 111 6.98 -4.13 12.31
CA VAL A 111 5.86 -4.45 11.42
C VAL A 111 5.16 -5.71 11.88
N SER A 112 3.85 -5.65 12.10
CA SER A 112 3.07 -6.83 12.47
C SER A 112 3.15 -7.90 11.37
N LEU A 113 3.15 -9.18 11.73
CA LEU A 113 3.20 -10.26 10.73
C LEU A 113 1.81 -10.44 10.08
N PRO A 114 1.72 -10.54 8.74
CA PRO A 114 0.47 -10.89 8.10
C PRO A 114 0.02 -12.29 8.52
N GLY A 115 -1.25 -12.41 8.92
CA GLY A 115 -1.85 -13.70 9.26
C GLY A 115 -2.14 -14.58 8.03
N GLY A 116 -3.06 -15.54 8.22
CA GLY A 116 -3.51 -16.44 7.15
C GLY A 116 -4.21 -15.70 6.01
N CYS A 117 -4.09 -16.22 4.79
CA CYS A 117 -4.75 -15.71 3.60
C CYS A 117 -5.65 -16.81 3.03
N ALA A 118 -6.92 -16.48 2.71
CA ALA A 118 -7.88 -17.45 2.17
C ALA A 118 -7.47 -18.06 0.82
N ILE A 119 -6.54 -17.42 0.10
CA ILE A 119 -6.01 -17.92 -1.19
C ILE A 119 -5.07 -19.11 -0.98
N GLY A 120 -4.38 -19.19 0.17
CA GLY A 120 -3.43 -20.24 0.46
C GLY A 120 -2.24 -19.79 1.32
N ALA A 121 -1.29 -20.70 1.51
CA ALA A 121 -0.08 -20.45 2.28
C ALA A 121 0.79 -19.40 1.57
N ARG A 122 1.08 -18.33 2.30
CA ARG A 122 1.98 -17.27 1.86
C ARG A 122 2.86 -16.94 3.06
N PRO A 123 4.02 -17.56 3.26
CA PRO A 123 4.93 -17.16 4.32
C PRO A 123 5.62 -15.83 3.95
N VAL A 124 6.23 -15.17 4.94
CA VAL A 124 7.02 -13.94 4.75
C VAL A 124 8.49 -14.13 5.13
N ASN A 125 8.92 -15.37 5.33
CA ASN A 125 10.28 -15.74 5.74
C ASN A 125 11.34 -15.15 4.80
N LEU A 126 11.10 -15.12 3.49
CA LEU A 126 12.05 -14.54 2.53
C LEU A 126 12.28 -13.03 2.73
N HIS A 127 11.27 -12.29 3.22
CA HIS A 127 11.47 -10.88 3.58
C HIS A 127 12.41 -10.75 4.78
N LEU A 128 12.28 -11.65 5.77
CA LEU A 128 13.11 -11.63 6.99
C LEU A 128 14.55 -12.05 6.66
N THR A 129 14.71 -13.20 6.01
CA THR A 129 16.02 -13.73 5.59
C THR A 129 16.77 -12.78 4.66
N GLY A 130 16.07 -11.99 3.84
CA GLY A 130 16.69 -10.99 3.00
C GLY A 130 17.20 -9.75 3.75
N LEU A 131 16.62 -9.42 4.92
CA LEU A 131 17.03 -8.29 5.75
C LEU A 131 18.07 -8.69 6.82
N GLU A 132 18.23 -9.98 7.10
CA GLU A 132 19.23 -10.52 8.04
C GLU A 132 20.65 -10.64 7.43
N GLN A 133 20.78 -10.47 6.11
CA GLN A 133 22.07 -10.53 5.37
C GLN A 133 22.82 -9.21 5.45
#